data_AF-A0A7C8EMP8-F1
#
_entry.id   AF-A0A7C8EMP8-F1
#
_cell.length_a   1.000
_cell.length_b   1.000
_cell.length_c   1.000
_cell.angle_alpha   90.00
_cell.angle_beta   90.00
_cell.angle_gamma   90.00
#
_symmetry.space_group_name_H-M   'P 1'
#
loop_
_entity.id
_entity.type
_entity.pdbx_description
1 polymer ?
#
loop_
_entity_poly.entity_id
_entity_poly.type
_entity_poly.pdbx_seq_one_letter_code
_entity_poly.pdbx_strand_id
1 'polypeptide(L)'
;MNSYVASLLHPRVATRCTKLFDDGHYPDAAYRAMNEVEVALKEKSGVRNKFGSSLVRFLFGNGCAVKLRVPFGEQMQEKAERLFCAAFSYYRNYAAHEGGRIDERICVRMLILASELLDLVGASTVSFADIGGLHGLIRYGEFESEESVRTLLRFLDGYQIVNDVVDGFFEELALKGYSERQLGAVIDTGLIEYLSSRYIRS
;
A
#
# COMPACT_ATOMS: atom_id res chain seq x y z
N MET A 1 -23.96 -12.12 12.38
CA MET A 1 -23.91 -11.57 11.01
C MET A 1 -24.42 -12.63 10.04
N ASN A 2 -25.30 -12.30 9.10
CA ASN A 2 -25.74 -13.28 8.10
C ASN A 2 -24.57 -13.70 7.19
N SER A 3 -24.47 -15.00 6.88
CA SER A 3 -23.50 -15.61 5.96
C SER A 3 -23.30 -14.86 4.63
N TYR A 4 -24.35 -14.31 4.05
CA TYR A 4 -24.24 -13.53 2.81
C TYR A 4 -23.42 -12.25 3.02
N VAL A 5 -23.71 -11.49 4.07
CA VAL A 5 -22.95 -10.26 4.39
C VAL A 5 -21.50 -10.60 4.68
N ALA A 6 -21.25 -11.67 5.45
CA ALA A 6 -19.89 -12.11 5.76
C ALA A 6 -19.08 -12.45 4.49
N SER A 7 -19.71 -12.99 3.45
CA SER A 7 -19.05 -13.31 2.18
C SER A 7 -18.63 -12.09 1.35
N LEU A 8 -19.21 -10.92 1.64
CA LEU A 8 -18.88 -9.65 0.98
C LEU A 8 -17.73 -8.91 1.68
N LEU A 9 -17.28 -9.39 2.83
CA LEU A 9 -16.25 -8.70 3.60
C LEU A 9 -14.86 -9.12 3.16
N HIS A 10 -13.95 -8.15 3.08
CA HIS A 10 -12.54 -8.43 2.93
C HIS A 10 -12.08 -9.33 4.09
N PRO A 11 -11.23 -10.36 3.86
CA PRO A 11 -10.86 -11.34 4.89
C PRO A 11 -10.37 -10.73 6.20
N ARG A 12 -9.64 -9.61 6.11
CA ARG A 12 -9.15 -8.84 7.26
C ARG A 12 -10.29 -8.26 8.11
N VAL A 13 -11.34 -7.72 7.48
CA VAL A 13 -12.50 -7.15 8.18
C VAL A 13 -13.29 -8.27 8.84
N ALA A 14 -13.59 -9.35 8.11
CA ALA A 14 -14.29 -10.52 8.66
C ALA A 14 -13.57 -11.07 9.91
N THR A 15 -12.26 -11.30 9.80
CA THR A 15 -11.44 -11.84 10.90
C THR A 15 -11.45 -10.94 12.14
N ARG A 16 -11.45 -9.62 11.97
CA ARG A 16 -11.30 -8.66 13.09
C ARG A 16 -12.62 -8.16 13.66
N CYS A 17 -13.71 -8.22 12.90
CA CYS A 17 -14.95 -7.51 13.24
C CYS A 17 -16.13 -8.44 13.49
N THR A 18 -16.14 -9.68 12.96
CA THR A 18 -17.31 -10.56 13.06
C THR A 18 -17.75 -10.80 14.49
N LYS A 19 -16.81 -11.11 15.41
CA LYS A 19 -17.16 -11.31 16.82
C LYS A 19 -17.77 -10.06 17.47
N LEU A 20 -17.17 -8.90 17.25
CA LEU A 20 -17.71 -7.62 17.78
C LEU A 20 -19.12 -7.36 17.24
N PHE A 21 -19.34 -7.63 15.96
CA PHE A 21 -20.65 -7.48 15.34
C PHE A 21 -21.68 -8.44 15.95
N ASP A 22 -21.32 -9.72 16.09
CA ASP A 22 -22.20 -10.77 16.60
C ASP A 22 -22.59 -10.54 18.07
N ASP A 23 -21.68 -9.95 18.85
CA ASP A 23 -21.89 -9.57 20.25
C ASP A 23 -22.67 -8.23 20.39
N GLY A 24 -23.06 -7.58 19.28
CA GLY A 24 -23.81 -6.32 19.27
C GLY A 24 -22.96 -5.07 19.50
N HIS A 25 -21.63 -5.19 19.51
CA HIS A 25 -20.67 -4.08 19.61
C HIS A 25 -20.47 -3.38 18.26
N TYR A 26 -21.57 -2.89 17.68
CA TYR A 26 -21.59 -2.27 16.35
C TYR A 26 -20.64 -1.06 16.19
N PRO A 27 -20.56 -0.12 17.15
CA PRO A 27 -19.64 1.01 17.02
C PRO A 27 -18.18 0.56 16.99
N ASP A 28 -17.81 -0.39 17.84
CA ASP A 28 -16.45 -0.93 17.93
C ASP A 28 -16.08 -1.73 16.69
N ALA A 29 -17.00 -2.55 16.16
CA ALA A 29 -16.81 -3.27 14.90
C ALA A 29 -16.58 -2.30 13.73
N ALA A 30 -17.39 -1.24 13.64
CA ALA A 30 -17.29 -0.24 12.59
C ALA A 30 -15.97 0.57 12.68
N TYR A 31 -15.58 0.98 13.89
CA TYR A 31 -14.29 1.65 14.13
C TYR A 31 -13.12 0.73 13.79
N ARG A 32 -13.16 -0.53 14.25
CA ARG A 32 -12.12 -1.52 13.99
C ARG A 32 -11.92 -1.73 12.48
N ALA A 33 -12.99 -1.88 11.71
CA ALA A 33 -12.90 -2.07 10.27
C ALA A 33 -12.20 -0.90 9.56
N MET A 34 -12.59 0.34 9.87
CA MET A 34 -11.93 1.53 9.31
C MET A 34 -10.47 1.67 9.78
N ASN A 35 -10.16 1.21 10.99
CA ASN A 35 -8.79 1.16 11.48
C ASN A 35 -7.94 0.14 10.71
N GLU A 36 -8.47 -1.02 10.34
CA GLU A 36 -7.75 -2.01 9.52
C GLU A 36 -7.35 -1.45 8.15
N VAL A 37 -8.12 -0.52 7.57
CA VAL A 37 -7.71 0.22 6.36
C VAL A 37 -6.44 1.05 6.61
N GLU A 38 -6.38 1.76 7.74
CA GLU A 38 -5.17 2.52 8.10
C GLU A 38 -3.97 1.60 8.29
N VAL A 39 -4.17 0.48 8.99
CA VAL A 39 -3.10 -0.49 9.22
C VAL A 39 -2.58 -1.05 7.90
N ALA A 40 -3.47 -1.41 6.97
CA ALA A 40 -3.07 -1.88 5.64
C ALA A 40 -2.28 -0.82 4.84
N LEU A 41 -2.69 0.45 4.89
CA LEU A 41 -1.93 1.55 4.27
C LEU A 41 -0.52 1.68 4.85
N LYS A 42 -0.37 1.54 6.17
CA LYS A 42 0.92 1.61 6.86
C LYS A 42 1.82 0.41 6.55
N GLU A 43 1.26 -0.79 6.60
CA GLU A 43 1.97 -2.03 6.26
C GLU A 43 2.49 -1.97 4.81
N LYS A 44 1.65 -1.53 3.87
CA LYS A 44 2.03 -1.46 2.46
C LYS A 44 3.08 -0.39 2.17
N SER A 45 2.94 0.79 2.77
CA SER A 45 3.84 1.92 2.52
C SER A 45 5.12 1.92 3.36
N GLY A 46 5.10 1.27 4.54
CA GLY A 46 6.17 1.36 5.55
C GLY A 46 6.05 2.59 6.48
N VAL A 47 5.07 3.48 6.25
CA VAL A 47 4.91 4.71 7.05
C VAL A 47 4.36 4.40 8.44
N ARG A 48 5.03 4.88 9.49
CA ARG A 48 4.63 4.59 10.89
C ARG A 48 4.07 5.78 11.67
N ASN A 49 4.47 7.00 11.33
CA ASN A 49 4.23 8.20 12.14
C ASN A 49 3.11 9.12 11.62
N LYS A 50 2.26 8.63 10.71
CA LYS A 50 1.13 9.39 10.15
C LYS A 50 -0.17 8.62 10.35
N PHE A 51 -1.27 9.36 10.49
CA PHE A 51 -2.57 8.82 10.86
C PHE A 51 -3.71 9.53 10.12
N GLY A 52 -4.81 8.83 9.95
CA GLY A 52 -6.03 9.36 9.36
C GLY A 52 -5.81 10.03 8.00
N SER A 53 -6.48 11.15 7.77
CA SER A 53 -6.38 11.92 6.53
C SER A 53 -4.95 12.43 6.26
N SER A 54 -4.13 12.62 7.30
CA SER A 54 -2.71 13.02 7.10
C SER A 54 -1.87 11.91 6.48
N LEU A 55 -2.15 10.64 6.81
CA LEU A 55 -1.53 9.49 6.16
C LEU A 55 -1.97 9.40 4.70
N VAL A 56 -3.28 9.55 4.44
CA VAL A 56 -3.83 9.48 3.09
C VAL A 56 -3.22 10.55 2.18
N ARG A 57 -3.21 11.81 2.61
CA ARG A 57 -2.60 12.92 1.84
C ARG A 57 -1.12 12.68 1.56
N PHE A 58 -0.42 12.10 2.53
CA PHE A 58 0.99 11.76 2.36
C PHE A 58 1.20 10.68 1.28
N LEU A 59 0.38 9.61 1.30
CA LEU A 59 0.51 8.47 0.41
C LEU A 59 -0.05 8.68 -0.99
N PHE A 60 -1.13 9.45 -1.12
CA PHE A 60 -1.83 9.63 -2.40
C PHE A 60 -1.70 11.03 -2.98
N GLY A 61 -1.44 12.05 -2.16
CA GLY A 61 -1.36 13.44 -2.61
C GLY A 61 0.01 13.84 -3.15
N ASN A 62 0.19 15.15 -3.34
CA ASN A 62 1.40 15.73 -3.95
C ASN A 62 2.62 15.76 -3.00
N GLY A 63 3.81 15.92 -3.57
CA GLY A 63 5.07 16.13 -2.85
C GLY A 63 5.96 14.89 -2.71
N CYS A 64 7.23 15.11 -2.36
CA CYS A 64 8.23 14.05 -2.32
C CYS A 64 8.01 13.07 -1.16
N ALA A 65 7.63 11.84 -1.47
CA ALA A 65 7.42 10.75 -0.50
C ALA A 65 7.26 9.41 -1.21
N VAL A 66 7.34 8.31 -0.47
CA VAL A 66 6.86 6.99 -0.93
C VAL A 66 5.35 7.08 -1.12
N LYS A 67 4.87 6.79 -2.34
CA LYS A 67 3.46 6.90 -2.72
C LYS A 67 2.81 5.54 -2.91
N LEU A 68 1.48 5.51 -2.80
CA LEU A 68 0.67 4.41 -3.31
C LEU A 68 0.05 4.86 -4.63
N ARG A 69 0.35 4.17 -5.74
CA ARG A 69 -0.22 4.43 -7.06
C ARG A 69 -1.43 3.56 -7.29
N VAL A 70 -2.53 4.16 -7.74
CA VAL A 70 -3.74 3.42 -8.10
C VAL A 70 -3.62 2.79 -9.49
N PRO A 71 -4.28 1.64 -9.74
CA PRO A 71 -4.16 0.92 -11.02
C PRO A 71 -4.86 1.64 -12.20
N PHE A 72 -5.61 2.71 -11.94
CA PHE A 72 -6.42 3.42 -12.94
C PHE A 72 -5.70 4.61 -13.61
N GLY A 73 -4.37 4.67 -13.48
CA GLY A 73 -3.51 5.71 -14.05
C GLY A 73 -3.37 6.95 -13.16
N GLU A 74 -2.35 7.75 -13.44
CA GLU A 74 -1.96 8.92 -12.62
C GLU A 74 -3.08 9.95 -12.47
N GLN A 75 -3.90 10.15 -13.51
CA GLN A 75 -5.04 11.06 -13.47
C GLN A 75 -6.11 10.70 -12.41
N MET A 76 -6.15 9.45 -11.94
CA MET A 76 -7.08 9.00 -10.90
C MET A 76 -6.49 9.10 -9.50
N GLN A 77 -5.21 9.43 -9.38
CA GLN A 77 -4.49 9.53 -8.11
C GLN A 77 -5.13 10.55 -7.16
N GLU A 78 -5.45 11.74 -7.67
CA GLU A 78 -6.12 12.79 -6.89
C GLU A 78 -7.53 12.36 -6.44
N LYS A 79 -8.25 11.62 -7.29
CA LYS A 79 -9.59 11.11 -6.94
C LYS A 79 -9.50 10.04 -5.84
N ALA A 80 -8.48 9.19 -5.90
CA ALA A 80 -8.21 8.22 -4.85
C ALA A 80 -7.87 8.91 -3.53
N GLU A 81 -6.99 9.92 -3.54
CA GLU A 81 -6.69 10.73 -2.35
C GLU A 81 -7.97 11.30 -1.72
N ARG A 82 -8.83 11.92 -2.54
CA ARG A 82 -10.10 12.50 -2.09
C ARG A 82 -11.05 11.46 -1.52
N LEU A 83 -11.18 10.30 -2.16
CA LEU A 83 -12.02 9.18 -1.70
C LEU A 83 -11.59 8.71 -0.31
N PHE A 84 -10.31 8.35 -0.16
CA PHE A 84 -9.77 7.88 1.12
C PHE A 84 -9.86 8.96 2.20
N CYS A 85 -9.54 10.23 1.88
CA CYS A 85 -9.63 11.34 2.83
C CYS A 85 -11.06 11.54 3.31
N ALA A 86 -12.03 11.54 2.39
CA ALA A 86 -13.44 11.69 2.74
C ALA A 86 -13.93 10.51 3.58
N ALA A 87 -13.59 9.28 3.20
CA ALA A 87 -14.00 8.09 3.94
C ALA A 87 -13.48 8.09 5.39
N PHE A 88 -12.21 8.45 5.59
CA PHE A 88 -11.62 8.56 6.93
C PHE A 88 -12.22 9.74 7.71
N SER A 89 -12.35 10.91 7.08
CA SER A 89 -12.82 12.11 7.77
C SER A 89 -14.28 12.00 8.18
N TYR A 90 -15.09 11.26 7.41
CA TYR A 90 -16.50 11.05 7.70
C TYR A 90 -16.71 9.80 8.55
N TYR A 91 -16.50 8.61 8.00
CA TYR A 91 -16.92 7.35 8.64
C TYR A 91 -16.08 6.99 9.85
N ARG A 92 -14.75 7.09 9.77
CA ARG A 92 -13.90 6.74 10.91
C ARG A 92 -14.09 7.71 12.07
N ASN A 93 -14.14 9.01 11.80
CA ASN A 93 -14.37 10.02 12.85
C ASN A 93 -15.78 9.88 13.44
N TYR A 94 -16.79 9.59 12.61
CA TYR A 94 -18.14 9.29 13.09
C TYR A 94 -18.14 8.10 14.05
N ALA A 95 -17.49 6.99 13.72
CA ALA A 95 -17.37 5.85 14.63
C ALA A 95 -16.54 6.16 15.90
N ALA A 96 -15.51 7.00 15.80
CA ALA A 96 -14.65 7.35 16.92
C ALA A 96 -15.32 8.30 17.93
N HIS A 97 -16.12 9.26 17.47
CA HIS A 97 -16.62 10.36 18.30
C HIS A 97 -18.13 10.31 18.53
N GLU A 98 -18.89 9.80 17.56
CA GLU A 98 -20.36 9.71 17.61
C GLU A 98 -20.86 8.26 17.48
N GLY A 99 -20.01 7.28 17.83
CA GLY A 99 -20.26 5.86 17.62
C GLY A 99 -21.55 5.34 18.26
N GLY A 100 -22.07 5.98 19.31
CA GLY A 100 -23.32 5.57 19.98
C GLY A 100 -24.58 5.58 19.10
N ARG A 101 -24.51 6.17 17.90
CA ARG A 101 -25.61 6.15 16.91
C ARG A 101 -25.44 5.06 15.85
N ILE A 102 -24.35 4.30 15.88
CA ILE A 102 -24.10 3.21 14.94
C ILE A 102 -24.91 1.99 15.37
N ASP A 103 -26.00 1.76 14.64
CA ASP A 103 -26.78 0.54 14.71
C ASP A 103 -26.18 -0.58 13.83
N GLU A 104 -26.80 -1.76 13.87
CA GLU A 104 -26.41 -2.92 13.06
C GLU A 104 -26.27 -2.57 11.57
N ARG A 105 -27.25 -1.85 11.02
CA ARG A 105 -27.33 -1.52 9.60
C ARG A 105 -26.21 -0.57 9.19
N ILE A 106 -25.94 0.47 9.99
CA ILE A 106 -24.83 1.41 9.74
C ILE A 106 -23.50 0.67 9.86
N CYS A 107 -23.36 -0.22 10.84
CA CYS A 107 -22.17 -1.03 11.00
C CYS A 107 -21.89 -1.87 9.76
N VAL A 108 -22.86 -2.65 9.26
CA VAL A 108 -22.70 -3.45 8.02
C VAL A 108 -22.20 -2.59 6.86
N ARG A 109 -22.77 -1.40 6.66
CA ARG A 109 -22.35 -0.49 5.57
C ARG A 109 -20.90 -0.04 5.73
N MET A 110 -20.47 0.24 6.95
CA MET A 110 -19.08 0.61 7.23
C MET A 110 -18.11 -0.55 7.06
N LEU A 111 -18.50 -1.78 7.41
CA LEU A 111 -17.70 -2.98 7.16
C LEU A 111 -17.49 -3.22 5.67
N ILE A 112 -18.54 -3.06 4.86
CA ILE A 112 -18.47 -3.18 3.39
C ILE A 112 -17.59 -2.06 2.80
N LEU A 113 -17.78 -0.81 3.25
CA LEU A 113 -16.94 0.30 2.80
C LEU A 113 -15.46 0.08 3.13
N ALA A 114 -15.14 -0.39 4.34
CA ALA A 114 -13.77 -0.72 4.72
C ALA A 114 -13.19 -1.84 3.85
N SER A 115 -14.02 -2.81 3.46
CA SER A 115 -13.62 -3.91 2.57
C SER A 115 -13.26 -3.39 1.17
N GLU A 116 -14.11 -2.53 0.58
CA GLU A 116 -13.83 -1.87 -0.70
C GLU A 116 -12.52 -1.06 -0.66
N LEU A 117 -12.31 -0.30 0.41
CA LEU A 117 -11.06 0.45 0.57
C LEU A 117 -9.84 -0.47 0.71
N LEU A 118 -9.98 -1.61 1.39
CA LEU A 118 -8.90 -2.60 1.49
C LEU A 118 -8.57 -3.24 0.15
N ASP A 119 -9.56 -3.54 -0.69
CA ASP A 119 -9.34 -4.05 -2.04
C ASP A 119 -8.59 -3.01 -2.90
N LEU A 120 -8.96 -1.73 -2.79
CA LEU A 120 -8.23 -0.64 -3.45
C LEU A 120 -6.80 -0.48 -2.93
N VAL A 121 -6.58 -0.64 -1.62
CA VAL A 121 -5.22 -0.70 -1.06
C VAL A 121 -4.47 -1.90 -1.63
N GLY A 122 -5.09 -3.08 -1.70
CA GLY A 122 -4.54 -4.28 -2.30
C GLY A 122 -4.11 -4.09 -3.75
N ALA A 123 -4.95 -3.44 -4.55
CA ALA A 123 -4.69 -3.17 -5.96
C ALA A 123 -3.68 -2.04 -6.22
N SER A 124 -3.39 -1.18 -5.24
CA SER A 124 -2.38 -0.13 -5.39
C SER A 124 -0.95 -0.70 -5.44
N THR A 125 0.01 0.05 -5.97
CA THR A 125 1.44 -0.30 -5.94
C THR A 125 2.23 0.74 -5.15
N VAL A 126 3.30 0.31 -4.48
CA VAL A 126 4.24 1.24 -3.85
C VAL A 126 5.09 1.85 -4.95
N SER A 127 5.23 3.17 -4.95
CA SER A 127 6.09 3.87 -5.89
C SER A 127 7.10 4.77 -5.18
N PHE A 128 8.33 4.74 -5.71
CA PHE A 128 9.47 5.50 -5.22
C PHE A 128 9.86 6.67 -6.12
N ALA A 129 9.18 6.86 -7.25
CA ALA A 129 9.53 7.90 -8.23
C ALA A 129 9.66 9.31 -7.62
N ASP A 130 8.81 9.63 -6.64
CA ASP A 130 8.75 10.96 -6.04
C ASP A 130 9.71 11.16 -4.85
N ILE A 131 10.48 10.16 -4.42
CA ILE A 131 11.24 10.28 -3.16
C ILE A 131 12.46 11.21 -3.25
N GLY A 132 12.88 11.58 -4.47
CA GLY A 132 14.06 12.41 -4.72
C GLY A 132 15.35 11.64 -4.96
N GLY A 133 15.26 10.46 -5.61
CA GLY A 133 16.42 9.67 -6.03
C GLY A 133 17.19 9.05 -4.86
N LEU A 134 18.53 8.97 -5.00
CA LEU A 134 19.45 8.34 -4.04
C LEU A 134 19.25 8.84 -2.60
N HIS A 135 19.23 10.15 -2.39
CA HIS A 135 19.06 10.72 -1.06
C HIS A 135 17.68 10.38 -0.47
N GLY A 136 16.65 10.28 -1.31
CA GLY A 136 15.32 9.84 -0.92
C GLY A 136 15.31 8.40 -0.43
N LEU A 137 15.97 7.48 -1.14
CA LEU A 137 16.06 6.07 -0.77
C LEU A 137 16.62 5.87 0.64
N ILE A 138 17.64 6.65 1.00
CA ILE A 138 18.26 6.60 2.32
C ILE A 138 17.37 7.27 3.36
N ARG A 139 16.85 8.47 3.06
CA ARG A 139 16.00 9.24 3.97
C ARG A 139 14.75 8.47 4.40
N TYR A 140 14.15 7.71 3.49
CA TYR A 140 12.96 6.91 3.76
C TYR A 140 13.28 5.49 4.27
N GLY A 141 14.56 5.16 4.46
CA GLY A 141 15.00 3.92 5.08
C GLY A 141 14.92 2.68 4.19
N GLU A 142 14.81 2.86 2.87
CA GLU A 142 14.90 1.73 1.92
C GLU A 142 16.34 1.22 1.82
N PHE A 143 17.32 2.10 2.04
CA PHE A 143 18.73 1.75 2.11
C PHE A 143 19.37 2.40 3.33
N GLU A 144 20.32 1.69 3.96
CA GLU A 144 21.02 2.18 5.15
C GLU A 144 22.03 3.29 4.83
N SER A 145 22.60 3.28 3.62
CA SER A 145 23.66 4.20 3.21
C SER A 145 23.78 4.33 1.69
N GLU A 146 24.48 5.38 1.23
CA GLU A 146 24.82 5.53 -0.20
C GLU A 146 25.67 4.37 -0.72
N GLU A 147 26.55 3.81 0.10
CA GLU A 147 27.40 2.69 -0.30
C GLU A 147 26.58 1.42 -0.56
N SER A 148 25.52 1.20 0.23
CA SER A 148 24.59 0.10 0.01
C SER A 148 23.88 0.23 -1.34
N VAL A 149 23.47 1.46 -1.72
CA VAL A 149 22.87 1.70 -3.05
C VAL A 149 23.90 1.50 -4.15
N ARG A 150 25.12 2.06 -4.02
CA ARG A 150 26.20 1.91 -5.01
C ARG A 150 26.57 0.44 -5.24
N THR A 151 26.57 -0.36 -4.18
CA THR A 151 26.86 -1.80 -4.26
C THR A 151 25.79 -2.53 -5.08
N LEU A 152 24.51 -2.21 -4.85
CA LEU A 152 23.42 -2.76 -5.66
C LEU A 152 23.55 -2.31 -7.13
N LEU A 153 23.78 -1.02 -7.38
CA LEU A 153 23.90 -0.50 -8.75
C LEU A 153 25.06 -1.18 -9.51
N ARG A 154 26.21 -1.41 -8.85
CA ARG A 154 27.34 -2.15 -9.44
C ARG A 154 26.99 -3.61 -9.74
N PHE A 155 26.17 -4.24 -8.92
CA PHE A 155 25.71 -5.62 -9.17
C PHE A 155 24.78 -5.67 -10.38
N LEU A 156 23.91 -4.66 -10.54
CA LEU A 156 22.94 -4.58 -11.63
C LEU A 156 23.54 -4.08 -12.95
N ASP A 157 24.67 -3.38 -12.91
CA ASP A 157 25.33 -2.82 -14.08
C ASP A 157 25.74 -3.93 -15.07
N GLY A 158 25.11 -3.92 -16.24
CA GLY A 158 25.30 -4.94 -17.28
C GLY A 158 24.71 -6.32 -16.96
N TYR A 159 23.93 -6.47 -15.89
CA TYR A 159 23.32 -7.74 -15.53
C TYR A 159 22.28 -8.16 -16.58
N GLN A 160 22.39 -9.40 -17.07
CA GLN A 160 21.49 -9.95 -18.09
C GLN A 160 20.53 -10.96 -17.47
N ILE A 161 19.23 -10.66 -17.54
CA ILE A 161 18.18 -11.60 -17.12
C ILE A 161 17.72 -12.35 -18.37
N VAL A 162 18.04 -13.64 -18.46
CA VAL A 162 17.55 -14.52 -19.53
C VAL A 162 16.10 -14.90 -19.19
N ASN A 163 15.19 -14.78 -20.17
CA ASN A 163 13.73 -14.95 -19.99
C ASN A 163 13.31 -16.25 -19.27
N ASP A 164 14.15 -17.28 -19.29
CA ASP A 164 13.83 -18.62 -18.79
C ASP A 164 14.38 -18.89 -17.37
N VAL A 165 15.07 -17.91 -16.74
CA VAL A 165 15.78 -18.07 -15.45
C VAL A 165 15.52 -16.89 -14.50
N VAL A 166 14.28 -16.40 -14.46
CA VAL A 166 13.90 -15.26 -13.60
C VAL A 166 14.16 -15.57 -12.11
N ASP A 167 14.00 -16.83 -11.69
CA ASP A 167 14.18 -17.25 -10.30
C ASP A 167 15.64 -17.11 -9.82
N GLY A 168 16.62 -17.42 -10.67
CA GLY A 168 18.05 -17.35 -10.31
C GLY A 168 18.51 -15.91 -10.01
N PHE A 169 17.95 -14.92 -10.70
CA PHE A 169 18.27 -13.51 -10.44
C PHE A 169 17.81 -13.07 -9.05
N PHE A 170 16.58 -13.43 -8.65
CA PHE A 170 16.05 -13.06 -7.34
C PHE A 170 16.77 -13.80 -6.20
N GLU A 171 17.20 -15.05 -6.44
CA GLU A 171 18.08 -15.77 -5.51
C GLU A 171 19.43 -15.06 -5.33
N GLU A 172 20.10 -14.66 -6.40
CA GLU A 172 21.36 -13.90 -6.32
C GLU A 172 21.18 -12.54 -5.62
N LEU A 173 20.09 -11.83 -5.92
CA LEU A 173 19.73 -10.57 -5.27
C LEU A 173 19.59 -10.76 -3.75
N ALA A 174 18.88 -11.82 -3.32
CA ALA A 174 18.70 -12.17 -1.92
C ALA A 174 20.01 -12.60 -1.24
N LEU A 175 20.87 -13.37 -1.93
CA LEU A 175 22.20 -13.75 -1.42
C LEU A 175 23.12 -12.54 -1.20
N LYS A 176 22.92 -11.46 -1.97
CA LYS A 176 23.60 -10.17 -1.78
C LYS A 176 22.96 -9.31 -0.68
N GLY A 177 21.88 -9.76 -0.06
CA GLY A 177 21.18 -9.07 1.04
C GLY A 177 20.19 -8.01 0.58
N TYR A 178 19.79 -8.01 -0.69
CA TYR A 178 18.82 -7.07 -1.23
C TYR A 178 17.44 -7.70 -1.43
N SER A 179 16.41 -6.88 -1.25
CA SER A 179 15.02 -7.27 -1.48
C SER A 179 14.51 -6.81 -2.85
N GLU A 180 13.46 -7.47 -3.34
CA GLU A 180 12.72 -7.02 -4.53
C GLU A 180 12.21 -5.57 -4.40
N ARG A 181 11.85 -5.16 -3.17
CA ARG A 181 11.43 -3.78 -2.88
C ARG A 181 12.55 -2.78 -3.16
N GLN A 182 13.79 -3.11 -2.75
CA GLN A 182 14.96 -2.26 -3.00
C GLN A 182 15.30 -2.18 -4.49
N LEU A 183 15.16 -3.30 -5.22
CA LEU A 183 15.29 -3.31 -6.67
C LEU A 183 14.24 -2.41 -7.34
N GLY A 184 12.96 -2.57 -6.98
CA GLY A 184 11.89 -1.71 -7.48
C GLY A 184 12.15 -0.23 -7.20
N ALA A 185 12.71 0.09 -6.03
CA ALA A 185 13.00 1.46 -5.65
C ALA A 185 14.10 2.12 -6.49
N VAL A 186 15.16 1.39 -6.88
CA VAL A 186 16.20 1.93 -7.77
C VAL A 186 15.72 2.05 -9.23
N ILE A 187 14.79 1.19 -9.67
CA ILE A 187 14.13 1.31 -10.97
C ILE A 187 13.23 2.55 -11.01
N ASP A 188 12.32 2.67 -10.05
CA ASP A 188 11.34 3.75 -9.96
C ASP A 188 11.98 5.14 -9.88
N THR A 189 13.16 5.23 -9.22
CA THR A 189 13.92 6.48 -9.13
C THR A 189 14.71 6.82 -10.38
N GLY A 190 14.71 5.94 -11.39
CA GLY A 190 15.47 6.10 -12.63
C GLY A 190 16.99 5.96 -12.44
N LEU A 191 17.44 5.33 -11.34
CA LEU A 191 18.87 5.05 -11.13
C LEU A 191 19.37 3.93 -12.03
N ILE A 192 18.46 3.06 -12.49
CA ILE A 192 18.72 2.03 -13.49
C ILE A 192 17.61 2.04 -14.54
N GLU A 193 17.93 1.64 -15.76
CA GLU A 193 16.99 1.49 -16.87
C GLU A 193 17.04 0.05 -17.39
N TYR A 194 15.87 -0.55 -17.65
CA TYR A 194 15.77 -1.89 -18.21
C TYR A 194 15.70 -1.83 -19.74
N LEU A 195 16.69 -2.39 -20.42
CA LEU A 195 16.72 -2.50 -21.87
C LEU A 195 16.20 -3.87 -22.31
N SER A 196 14.93 -3.92 -22.75
CA SER A 196 14.39 -5.11 -23.40
C SER A 196 14.82 -5.16 -24.86
N SER A 197 15.76 -6.05 -25.20
CA SER A 197 16.02 -6.39 -26.59
C SER A 197 14.90 -7.30 -27.09
N ARG A 198 14.00 -6.78 -27.93
CA ARG A 198 13.06 -7.63 -28.67
C ARG A 198 13.88 -8.60 -29.51
N TYR A 199 13.60 -9.89 -29.39
CA TYR A 199 14.11 -10.92 -30.28
C TYR A 199 13.75 -10.54 -31.73
N ILE A 200 14.70 -10.02 -32.50
CA ILE A 200 14.56 -9.92 -33.94
C ILE A 200 14.80 -11.34 -34.46
N ARG A 201 13.72 -12.08 -34.72
CA ARG A 201 13.82 -13.31 -35.51
C ARG A 201 14.33 -12.90 -36.90
N SER A 202 15.55 -13.33 -37.22
CA SER A 202 16.07 -13.32 -38.60
C SER A 202 15.55 -14.53 -39.36
#